data_AF-A0A7C5PGW1-F1
#
_entry.id   AF-A0A7C5PGW1-F1
#
_cell.length_a   1.000
_cell.length_b   1.000
_cell.length_c   1.000
_cell.angle_alpha   90.00
_cell.angle_beta   90.00
_cell.angle_gamma   90.00
#
_symmetry.space_group_name_H-M   'P 1'
#
loop_
_entity.id
_entity.type
_entity.pdbx_description
1 polymer ?
#
loop_
_entity_poly.entity_id
_entity_poly.type
_entity_poly.pdbx_seq_one_letter_code
_entity_poly.pdbx_strand_id
1 'polypeptide(L)'
;ALRSVYVAGEVKQPGPVPYVQGMILSQVIAAAGGLDITAKWSDVRVLRNNGRGRDHTYRVNADTILHDGTPDFLVLPGDVVYAQTSGIADVGNWVELYIRRILPVPITGLAVPTR
;
A
#
# COMPACT_ATOMS: atom_id res chain seq x y z
N ALA A 1 5.06 -4.46 19.47
CA ALA A 1 5.77 -3.73 18.40
C ALA A 1 4.78 -2.83 17.69
N LEU A 2 5.15 -1.58 17.41
CA LEU A 2 4.36 -0.71 16.54
C LEU A 2 4.25 -1.38 15.17
N ARG A 3 3.02 -1.54 14.69
CA ARG A 3 2.71 -2.10 13.38
C ARG A 3 2.40 -0.93 12.45
N SER A 4 2.81 -1.00 11.19
CA SER A 4 2.59 0.07 10.23
C SER A 4 2.06 -0.48 8.91
N VAL A 5 1.37 0.39 8.18
CA VAL A 5 1.12 0.27 6.75
C VAL A 5 2.07 1.24 6.05
N TYR A 6 2.65 0.85 4.92
CA TYR A 6 3.61 1.70 4.21
C TYR A 6 2.94 2.35 3.01
N VAL A 7 3.03 3.67 2.88
CA VAL A 7 2.39 4.41 1.77
C VAL A 7 3.47 5.02 0.88
N ALA A 8 3.32 4.86 -0.43
CA ALA A 8 4.24 5.38 -1.43
C ALA A 8 3.53 5.76 -2.74
N GLY A 9 4.27 6.40 -3.65
CA GLY A 9 3.76 6.89 -4.93
C GLY A 9 3.20 8.31 -4.83
N GLU A 10 2.16 8.59 -5.61
CA GLU A 10 1.51 9.91 -5.74
C GLU A 10 0.60 10.22 -4.55
N VAL A 11 1.21 10.46 -3.39
CA VAL A 11 0.55 10.91 -2.15
C VAL A 11 1.33 12.08 -1.56
N LYS A 12 0.64 12.95 -0.82
CA LYS A 12 1.29 14.15 -0.26
C LYS A 12 2.38 13.85 0.75
N GLN A 13 2.22 12.79 1.55
CA GLN A 13 3.14 12.41 2.61
C GLN A 13 3.45 10.90 2.54
N PRO A 14 4.38 10.46 1.67
CA PRO A 14 4.83 9.09 1.63
C PRO A 14 5.55 8.68 2.92
N GLY A 15 5.38 7.42 3.34
CA GLY A 15 6.05 6.90 4.53
C GLY A 15 5.23 5.88 5.31
N PRO A 16 5.72 5.45 6.48
CA PRO A 16 4.98 4.55 7.35
C PRO A 16 3.82 5.28 8.05
N VAL A 17 2.63 4.69 7.97
CA VAL A 17 1.43 5.09 8.72
C VAL A 17 1.23 4.09 9.86
N PRO A 18 1.14 4.55 11.14
CA PRO A 18 0.84 3.68 12.27
C PRO A 18 -0.49 2.94 12.06
N TYR A 19 -0.45 1.61 12.18
CA TYR A 19 -1.63 0.78 12.01
C TYR A 19 -2.47 0.72 13.28
N VAL A 20 -3.79 0.84 13.11
CA VAL A 20 -4.80 0.56 14.13
C VAL A 20 -5.68 -0.60 13.67
N GLN A 21 -6.17 -1.41 14.61
CA GLN A 21 -7.02 -2.56 14.27
C GLN A 21 -8.29 -2.13 13.53
N GLY A 22 -8.57 -2.78 12.40
CA GLY A 22 -9.75 -2.48 11.58
C GLY A 22 -9.57 -1.29 10.64
N MET A 23 -8.34 -0.78 10.49
CA MET A 23 -8.03 0.33 9.61
C MET A 23 -8.33 -0.02 8.14
N ILE A 24 -8.87 0.95 7.41
CA ILE A 24 -9.26 0.82 6.00
C ILE A 24 -8.40 1.71 5.10
N LEU A 25 -8.42 1.45 3.79
CA LEU A 25 -7.54 2.12 2.83
C LEU A 25 -7.77 3.63 2.79
N SER A 26 -9.01 4.11 2.84
CA SER A 26 -9.28 5.57 2.85
C SER A 26 -8.64 6.27 4.05
N GLN A 27 -8.62 5.63 5.22
CA GLN A 27 -7.97 6.18 6.42
C GLN A 27 -6.46 6.24 6.25
N VAL A 28 -5.85 5.23 5.60
CA VAL A 28 -4.42 5.23 5.30
C VAL A 28 -4.07 6.36 4.33
N ILE A 29 -4.86 6.52 3.26
CA ILE A 29 -4.68 7.61 2.28
C ILE A 29 -4.84 8.97 2.96
N ALA A 30 -5.85 9.14 3.81
CA ALA A 30 -6.07 10.37 4.55
C ALA A 30 -4.91 10.69 5.50
N ALA A 31 -4.38 9.68 6.20
CA ALA A 31 -3.21 9.82 7.07
C ALA A 31 -1.94 10.21 6.29
N ALA A 32 -1.82 9.80 5.02
CA ALA A 32 -0.78 10.23 4.09
C ALA A 32 -1.04 11.62 3.47
N GLY A 33 -2.03 12.37 3.95
CA GLY A 33 -2.39 13.71 3.45
C GLY A 33 -3.28 13.73 2.21
N GLY A 34 -3.75 12.56 1.77
CA GLY A 34 -4.51 12.37 0.53
C GLY A 34 -3.64 12.01 -0.67
N LEU A 35 -4.30 11.59 -1.75
CA LEU A 35 -3.67 11.38 -3.05
C LEU A 35 -3.28 12.71 -3.68
N ASP A 36 -2.20 12.72 -4.45
CA ASP A 36 -1.85 13.87 -5.29
C ASP A 36 -2.80 14.01 -6.49
N ILE A 37 -2.83 15.21 -7.07
CA ILE A 37 -3.68 15.51 -8.25
C ILE A 37 -3.27 14.69 -9.49
N THR A 38 -2.02 14.26 -9.53
CA THR A 38 -1.41 13.42 -10.57
C THR A 38 -1.66 11.92 -10.36
N ALA A 39 -2.17 11.53 -9.19
CA ALA A 39 -2.49 10.16 -8.89
C ALA A 39 -3.64 9.65 -9.76
N LYS A 40 -3.60 8.35 -10.09
CA LYS A 40 -4.71 7.65 -10.73
C LYS A 40 -5.61 7.07 -9.63
N TRP A 41 -6.65 7.82 -9.24
CA TRP A 41 -7.53 7.47 -8.12
C TRP A 41 -8.25 6.12 -8.32
N SER A 42 -8.47 5.73 -9.58
CA SER A 42 -9.04 4.44 -9.96
C SER A 42 -8.07 3.25 -9.87
N ASP A 43 -6.82 3.49 -9.46
CA ASP A 43 -5.75 2.51 -9.49
C ASP A 43 -4.76 2.67 -8.32
N VAL A 44 -5.27 2.45 -7.10
CA VAL A 44 -4.44 2.30 -5.91
C VAL A 44 -4.10 0.81 -5.75
N ARG A 45 -2.83 0.49 -5.57
CA ARG A 45 -2.37 -0.90 -5.39
C ARG A 45 -2.08 -1.16 -3.91
N VAL A 46 -2.56 -2.26 -3.39
CA VAL A 46 -2.20 -2.75 -2.05
C VAL A 46 -1.42 -4.05 -2.21
N LEU A 47 -0.17 -4.04 -1.78
CA LEU A 47 0.71 -5.20 -1.79
C LEU A 47 0.73 -5.83 -0.40
N ARG A 48 0.39 -7.11 -0.33
CA ARG A 48 0.35 -7.88 0.90
C ARG A 48 1.27 -9.09 0.83
N ASN A 49 2.24 -9.14 1.72
CA ASN A 49 3.11 -10.29 1.89
C ASN A 49 2.53 -11.22 2.97
N ASN A 50 2.16 -12.44 2.58
CA ASN A 50 1.59 -13.43 3.49
C ASN A 50 2.65 -14.33 4.17
N GLY A 51 3.94 -13.98 4.07
CA GLY A 51 5.07 -14.71 4.66
C GLY A 51 5.38 -16.07 4.00
N ARG A 52 4.61 -16.48 2.99
CA ARG A 52 4.74 -17.78 2.29
C ARG A 52 5.31 -17.66 0.86
N GLY A 53 5.99 -16.55 0.56
CA GLY A 53 6.64 -16.34 -0.75
C GLY A 53 5.68 -16.04 -1.91
N ARG A 54 4.41 -15.74 -1.62
CA ARG A 54 3.45 -15.23 -2.61
C ARG A 54 2.89 -13.90 -2.13
N ASP A 55 3.44 -12.83 -2.67
CA ASP A 55 2.90 -11.50 -2.50
C ASP A 55 1.63 -11.38 -3.34
N HIS A 56 0.58 -10.82 -2.76
CA HIS A 56 -0.67 -10.57 -3.46
C HIS A 56 -0.82 -9.07 -3.69
N THR A 57 -1.15 -8.69 -4.92
CA THR A 57 -1.44 -7.30 -5.27
C THR A 57 -2.94 -7.13 -5.47
N TYR A 58 -3.56 -6.32 -4.62
CA TYR A 58 -4.94 -5.90 -4.79
C TYR A 58 -4.95 -4.59 -5.57
N ARG A 59 -5.81 -4.49 -6.59
CA ARG A 59 -6.13 -3.22 -7.24
C ARG A 59 -7.41 -2.69 -6.63
N VAL A 60 -7.35 -1.48 -6.09
CA VAL A 60 -8.45 -0.83 -5.40
C VAL A 60 -8.75 0.49 -6.09
N ASN A 61 -10.01 0.71 -6.42
CA ASN A 61 -10.48 1.97 -6.96
C ASN A 61 -10.89 2.87 -5.78
N ALA A 62 -10.05 3.86 -5.46
CA ALA A 62 -10.32 4.78 -4.35
C ALA A 62 -11.46 5.76 -4.68
N ASP A 63 -11.69 6.05 -5.96
CA ASP A 63 -12.77 6.92 -6.42
C ASP A 63 -14.14 6.34 -6.06
N THR A 64 -14.35 5.05 -6.37
CA THR A 64 -15.62 4.35 -6.09
C THR A 64 -15.85 4.13 -4.60
N ILE A 65 -14.78 4.05 -3.80
CA ILE A 65 -14.89 3.96 -2.33
C ILE A 65 -15.40 5.28 -1.75
N LEU A 66 -14.89 6.40 -2.25
CA LEU A 66 -15.23 7.73 -1.72
C LEU A 66 -16.59 8.23 -2.22
N HIS A 67 -16.96 7.91 -3.46
CA HIS A 67 -18.14 8.50 -4.11
C HIS A 67 -19.33 7.54 -4.26
N ASP A 68 -19.08 6.25 -4.48
CA ASP A 68 -20.13 5.30 -4.88
C ASP A 68 -20.57 4.36 -3.76
N GLY A 69 -20.05 4.55 -2.53
CA GLY A 69 -20.37 3.72 -1.38
C GLY A 69 -19.89 2.28 -1.48
N THR A 70 -18.90 2.01 -2.34
CA THR A 70 -18.24 0.70 -2.41
C THR A 70 -17.61 0.39 -1.04
N PRO A 71 -17.73 -0.84 -0.52
CA PRO A 71 -17.05 -1.23 0.71
C PRO A 71 -15.55 -0.95 0.64
N ASP A 72 -15.02 -0.27 1.65
CA ASP A 72 -13.61 0.10 1.71
C ASP A 72 -12.73 -1.14 1.92
N PHE A 73 -11.49 -1.07 1.43
CA PHE A 73 -10.52 -2.14 1.52
C PHE A 73 -9.90 -2.20 2.92
N LEU A 74 -10.02 -3.35 3.58
CA LEU A 74 -9.39 -3.60 4.87
C LEU A 74 -7.87 -3.80 4.71
N VAL A 75 -7.10 -2.88 5.28
CA VAL A 75 -5.64 -2.99 5.32
C VAL A 75 -5.19 -3.85 6.50
N LEU A 76 -4.03 -4.49 6.35
CA LEU A 76 -3.40 -5.28 7.39
C LEU A 76 -2.00 -4.73 7.72
N PRO A 77 -1.49 -5.02 8.94
CA PRO A 77 -0.11 -4.72 9.29
C PRO A 77 0.88 -5.21 8.24
N GLY A 78 1.78 -4.33 7.80
CA GLY A 78 2.82 -4.64 6.82
C GLY A 78 2.38 -4.51 5.36
N ASP A 79 1.11 -4.19 5.08
CA ASP A 79 0.68 -3.86 3.73
C ASP A 79 1.44 -2.65 3.19
N VAL A 80 1.69 -2.65 1.87
CA VAL A 80 2.23 -1.50 1.14
C VAL A 80 1.14 -0.95 0.23
N VAL A 81 0.74 0.30 0.46
CA VAL A 81 -0.21 1.05 -0.36
C VAL A 81 0.59 1.92 -1.33
N TYR A 82 0.34 1.73 -2.62
CA TYR A 82 1.00 2.47 -3.69
C TYR A 82 -0.01 3.19 -4.58
N ALA A 83 0.06 4.52 -4.62
CA ALA A 83 -0.73 5.35 -5.51
C ALA A 83 -0.01 5.51 -6.87
N GLN A 84 -0.62 4.98 -7.94
CA GLN A 84 -0.01 5.05 -9.27
C GLN A 84 -0.08 6.45 -9.88
N THR A 85 0.94 6.83 -10.66
CA THR A 85 0.87 7.95 -11.60
C THR A 85 0.22 7.51 -12.92
N SER A 86 -0.49 8.43 -13.59
CA SER A 86 -1.25 8.17 -14.82
C SER A 86 -0.40 7.73 -16.02
N GLY A 87 0.92 7.92 -15.98
CA GLY A 87 1.87 7.60 -17.07
C GLY A 87 2.51 6.21 -17.05
N ILE A 88 2.33 5.41 -16.00
CA ILE A 88 2.88 4.04 -15.97
C ILE A 88 1.89 3.11 -16.68
N ALA A 89 2.21 2.72 -17.91
CA ALA A 89 1.53 1.64 -18.60
C ALA A 89 1.53 0.40 -17.69
N ASP A 90 0.35 -0.22 -17.57
CA ASP A 90 0.04 -1.44 -16.84
C ASP A 90 0.92 -2.60 -17.37
N VAL A 91 2.20 -2.65 -17.00
CA VAL A 91 3.00 -3.85 -17.24
C VAL A 91 2.84 -4.69 -15.99
N GLY A 92 2.11 -5.78 -16.15
CA GLY A 92 1.83 -6.78 -15.12
C GLY A 92 3.05 -7.49 -14.52
N ASN A 93 4.25 -6.90 -14.60
CA ASN A 93 5.52 -7.42 -14.06
C ASN A 93 6.30 -6.40 -13.19
N TRP A 94 5.85 -5.14 -13.00
CA TRP A 94 6.67 -4.12 -12.30
C TRP A 94 6.71 -4.21 -10.76
N VAL A 95 5.92 -5.10 -10.14
CA VAL A 95 5.86 -5.26 -8.66
C VAL A 95 7.19 -5.76 -8.07
N GLU A 96 8.01 -6.47 -8.84
CA GLU A 96 9.23 -7.13 -8.34
C GLU A 96 10.44 -6.18 -8.16
N LEU A 97 10.58 -5.12 -8.98
CA LEU A 97 11.87 -4.43 -9.12
C LEU A 97 11.95 -3.03 -8.47
N TYR A 98 10.84 -2.30 -8.34
CA TYR A 98 10.90 -0.90 -7.89
C TYR A 98 10.72 -0.73 -6.37
N ILE A 99 9.77 -1.46 -5.74
CA ILE A 99 9.48 -1.31 -4.31
C ILE A 99 10.60 -1.90 -3.43
N ARG A 100 11.23 -3.01 -3.85
CA ARG A 100 12.36 -3.63 -3.14
C ARG A 100 13.58 -2.70 -2.98
N ARG A 101 13.76 -1.71 -3.87
CA ARG A 101 14.96 -0.86 -3.92
C ARG A 101 14.78 0.52 -3.30
N ILE A 102 13.55 1.01 -3.20
CA ILE A 102 13.24 2.35 -2.67
C ILE A 102 12.94 2.34 -1.18
N LEU A 103 12.41 1.25 -0.63
CA LEU A 103 12.23 1.11 0.82
C LEU A 103 13.51 0.50 1.44
N PRO A 104 14.26 1.23 2.30
CA PRO A 104 15.41 0.69 3.03
C PRO A 104 14.96 -0.12 4.25
N VAL A 105 13.84 -0.83 4.14
CA VAL A 105 13.38 -1.77 5.16
C VAL A 105 13.31 -3.15 4.52
N PRO A 106 14.10 -4.13 5.00
CA PRO A 106 13.86 -5.50 4.61
C PRO A 106 12.46 -5.88 5.09
N ILE A 107 11.61 -6.37 4.20
CA ILE A 107 10.30 -6.94 4.56
C ILE A 107 10.54 -8.31 5.22
N THR A 108 11.33 -8.33 6.28
CA THR A 108 11.67 -9.51 7.07
C THR A 108 10.96 -9.37 8.40
N GLY A 109 9.66 -9.63 8.38
CA GLY A 109 8.83 -9.74 9.57
C GLY A 109 8.71 -11.19 10.05
N LEU A 110 9.81 -11.90 10.26
CA LEU A 110 9.85 -13.11 11.11
C LEU A 110 11.20 -13.12 11.84
N ALA A 111 11.16 -12.97 13.17
CA ALA A 111 12.28 -13.33 14.00
C ALA A 111 12.55 -14.84 13.81
N VAL A 112 13.76 -15.19 13.42
CA VAL A 112 14.30 -16.53 13.64
C VAL A 112 15.24 -16.41 14.83
N PRO A 113 14.83 -16.81 16.04
CA PRO A 113 15.81 -17.02 17.09
C PRO A 113 16.50 -18.34 16.76
N THR A 114 17.77 -18.29 16.37
CA THR A 114 18.60 -19.48 16.33
C THR A 114 19.94 -19.18 16.97
N ARG A 115 20.01 -19.62 18.25
CA ARG A 115 21.15 -19.91 19.12
C ARG A 115 22.31 -18.92 19.15
#